data_AF-A0A660QWU7-F1
#
_entry.id   AF-A0A660QWU7-F1
#
_cell.length_a   1.000
_cell.length_b   1.000
_cell.length_c   1.000
_cell.angle_alpha   90.00
_cell.angle_beta   90.00
_cell.angle_gamma   90.00
#
_symmetry.space_group_name_H-M   'P 1'
#
loop_
_entity.id
_entity.type
_entity.pdbx_description
1 polymer ?
#
loop_
_entity_poly.entity_id
_entity_poly.type
_entity_poly.pdbx_seq_one_letter_code
_entity_poly.pdbx_strand_id
1 'polypeptide(L)'
;MYRGLLIADKPKGPTSHDVVEELRKKLKIRKIGHAGTLDPFATGVLIIGVGNATRLLEYMKDLRKTYRVKMKLGIITDTFDITGNVVEKRSCAVSELEIIDTVLSFVGSYRQVPPAYSARKYKGERLYKLARAGKIIRLPPRQVTIHGVEDIEVNGDEVSFTVETSSGTYIRSLCADIGYKLGCGATAIELRRTAVGRFTDDQAVDIFDSSTEKIISSLIDISKALDFPKVSIKSEAKKRVLNGRPVFVSDVVEYERFSKSELVQVFVEENLVMIARAQRSSKFLRTLVKHNKNEVVFKPEKVFKD
;
A
#
# COMPACT_ATOMS: atom_id res chain seq x y z
N MET A 1 -18.30 16.78 -7.22
CA MET A 1 -17.05 16.14 -7.73
C MET A 1 -16.81 14.88 -6.93
N TYR A 2 -16.59 13.73 -7.56
CA TYR A 2 -16.41 12.46 -6.84
C TYR A 2 -15.14 12.48 -5.99
N ARG A 3 -15.22 11.98 -4.77
CA ARG A 3 -14.09 11.82 -3.85
C ARG A 3 -14.24 10.52 -3.08
N GLY A 4 -13.15 9.76 -2.98
CA GLY A 4 -13.15 8.49 -2.28
C GLY A 4 -11.92 7.66 -2.61
N LEU A 5 -11.74 6.57 -1.88
CA LEU A 5 -10.81 5.51 -2.27
C LEU A 5 -11.54 4.51 -3.16
N LEU A 6 -10.85 4.03 -4.18
CA LEU A 6 -11.29 2.90 -4.98
C LEU A 6 -10.29 1.77 -4.81
N ILE A 7 -10.79 0.57 -4.58
CA ILE A 7 -9.99 -0.65 -4.61
C ILE A 7 -10.10 -1.18 -6.03
N ALA A 8 -9.06 -0.98 -6.84
CA ALA A 8 -9.06 -1.45 -8.23
C ALA A 8 -8.41 -2.84 -8.30
N ASP A 9 -8.96 -3.75 -9.11
CA ASP A 9 -8.26 -4.96 -9.53
C ASP A 9 -7.44 -4.62 -10.79
N LYS A 10 -6.12 -4.59 -10.67
CA LYS A 10 -5.24 -4.37 -11.83
C LYS A 10 -5.12 -5.69 -12.61
N PRO A 11 -5.51 -5.73 -13.90
CA PRO A 11 -5.27 -6.91 -14.72
C PRO A 11 -3.77 -7.05 -15.06
N LYS A 12 -3.38 -8.21 -15.59
CA LYS A 12 -2.02 -8.47 -16.08
C LYS A 12 -1.78 -7.66 -17.35
N GLY A 13 -0.61 -7.04 -17.47
CA GLY A 13 -0.23 -6.23 -18.64
C GLY A 13 -0.04 -4.74 -18.33
N PRO A 14 -1.09 -3.97 -17.99
CA PRO A 14 -0.96 -2.54 -17.77
C PRO A 14 -0.11 -2.21 -16.54
N THR A 15 0.54 -1.05 -16.57
CA THR A 15 1.19 -0.48 -15.40
C THR A 15 0.15 0.06 -14.40
N SER A 16 0.54 0.28 -13.14
CA SER A 16 -0.33 1.01 -12.19
C SER A 16 -0.66 2.43 -12.63
N HIS A 17 0.16 3.04 -13.49
CA HIS A 17 -0.11 4.37 -14.02
C HIS A 17 -1.20 4.33 -15.10
N ASP A 18 -1.23 3.29 -15.93
CA ASP A 18 -2.25 3.12 -16.96
C ASP A 18 -3.65 2.97 -16.34
N VAL A 19 -3.75 2.28 -15.19
CA VAL A 19 -4.99 2.23 -14.39
C VAL A 19 -5.45 3.63 -13.96
N VAL A 20 -4.51 4.48 -13.52
CA VAL A 20 -4.83 5.85 -13.14
C VAL A 20 -5.28 6.67 -14.35
N GLU A 21 -4.63 6.53 -15.49
CA GLU A 21 -5.02 7.21 -16.73
C GLU A 21 -6.39 6.77 -17.22
N GLU A 22 -6.71 5.49 -17.14
CA GLU A 22 -8.02 4.97 -17.51
C GLU A 22 -9.13 5.54 -16.62
N LEU A 23 -8.91 5.58 -15.30
CA LEU A 23 -9.85 6.21 -14.37
C LEU A 23 -9.99 7.72 -14.59
N ARG A 24 -8.92 8.42 -14.99
CA ARG A 24 -8.99 9.85 -15.36
C ARG A 24 -9.92 10.06 -16.55
N LYS A 25 -9.85 9.18 -17.56
CA LYS A 25 -10.73 9.22 -18.72
C LYS A 25 -12.18 8.93 -18.34
N LYS A 26 -12.43 7.81 -17.64
CA LYS A 26 -13.79 7.38 -17.25
C LYS A 26 -14.49 8.39 -16.33
N LEU A 27 -13.79 8.88 -15.30
CA LEU A 27 -14.36 9.78 -14.29
C LEU A 27 -14.28 11.27 -14.64
N LYS A 28 -13.51 11.63 -15.69
CA LYS A 28 -13.23 13.03 -16.06
C LYS A 28 -12.66 13.86 -14.89
N ILE A 29 -11.87 13.23 -14.02
CA ILE A 29 -11.22 13.86 -12.85
C ILE A 29 -9.71 13.79 -13.02
N ARG A 30 -9.03 14.94 -13.02
CA ARG A 30 -7.56 14.99 -13.13
C ARG A 30 -6.84 14.49 -11.88
N LYS A 31 -7.38 14.77 -10.70
CA LYS A 31 -6.75 14.48 -9.40
C LYS A 31 -7.01 13.03 -8.99
N ILE A 32 -6.28 12.11 -9.61
CA ILE A 32 -6.28 10.68 -9.30
C ILE A 32 -4.84 10.21 -9.11
N GLY A 33 -4.61 9.33 -8.13
CA GLY A 33 -3.31 8.71 -7.87
C GLY A 33 -3.47 7.36 -7.19
N HIS A 34 -2.37 6.62 -7.00
CA HIS A 34 -2.38 5.29 -6.39
C HIS A 34 -1.40 5.17 -5.22
N ALA A 35 -1.62 4.18 -4.34
CA ALA A 35 -0.70 3.80 -3.26
C ALA A 35 -0.20 2.38 -3.46
N GLY A 36 1.12 2.22 -3.59
CA GLY A 36 1.76 0.92 -3.80
C GLY A 36 1.69 0.45 -5.26
N THR A 37 2.75 0.68 -6.02
CA THR A 37 2.87 0.20 -7.41
C THR A 37 2.79 -1.32 -7.47
N LEU A 38 2.17 -1.85 -8.53
CA LEU A 38 2.26 -3.23 -8.96
C LEU A 38 3.04 -3.29 -10.27
N ASP A 39 3.89 -4.31 -10.39
CA ASP A 39 4.60 -4.58 -11.64
C ASP A 39 3.60 -4.93 -12.77
N PRO A 40 3.94 -4.69 -14.04
CA PRO A 40 3.05 -4.98 -15.17
C PRO A 40 2.56 -6.43 -15.22
N PHE A 41 3.44 -7.40 -14.95
CA PHE A 41 3.11 -8.83 -14.97
C PHE A 41 2.24 -9.27 -13.78
N ALA A 42 2.19 -8.47 -12.72
CA ALA A 42 1.42 -8.75 -11.52
C ALA A 42 -0.03 -8.28 -11.66
N THR A 43 -0.94 -8.86 -10.87
CA THR A 43 -2.37 -8.50 -10.82
C THR A 43 -2.83 -8.16 -9.40
N GLY A 44 -4.10 -7.79 -9.25
CA GLY A 44 -4.75 -7.68 -7.95
C GLY A 44 -4.85 -6.26 -7.43
N VAL A 45 -5.04 -6.16 -6.11
CA VAL A 45 -5.47 -4.96 -5.39
C VAL A 45 -4.53 -3.78 -5.64
N LEU A 46 -5.07 -2.69 -6.17
CA LEU A 46 -4.39 -1.40 -6.31
C LEU A 46 -5.27 -0.31 -5.67
N ILE A 47 -4.79 0.28 -4.57
CA ILE A 47 -5.51 1.38 -3.91
C ILE A 47 -5.38 2.65 -4.75
N ILE A 48 -6.52 3.19 -5.17
CA ILE A 48 -6.64 4.44 -5.91
C ILE A 48 -7.32 5.49 -5.04
N GLY A 49 -6.80 6.72 -5.07
CA GLY A 49 -7.44 7.88 -4.48
C GLY A 49 -8.02 8.76 -5.56
N VAL A 50 -9.31 9.11 -5.44
CA VAL A 50 -10.02 9.99 -6.36
C VAL A 50 -10.30 11.33 -5.67
N GLY A 51 -9.99 12.43 -6.37
CA GLY A 51 -10.18 13.78 -5.87
C GLY A 51 -9.34 14.07 -4.61
N ASN A 52 -9.97 14.58 -3.57
CA ASN A 52 -9.29 14.91 -2.32
C ASN A 52 -8.85 13.67 -1.51
N ALA A 53 -9.35 12.48 -1.83
CA ALA A 53 -8.89 11.23 -1.23
C ALA A 53 -7.45 10.87 -1.61
N THR A 54 -6.90 11.43 -2.69
CA THR A 54 -5.46 11.30 -3.01
C THR A 54 -4.54 11.70 -1.86
N ARG A 55 -5.01 12.60 -0.97
CA ARG A 55 -4.26 13.02 0.22
C ARG A 55 -4.13 11.89 1.25
N LEU A 56 -5.01 10.89 1.24
CA LEU A 56 -4.99 9.75 2.15
C LEU A 56 -3.98 8.66 1.74
N LEU A 57 -3.52 8.69 0.48
CA LEU A 57 -2.69 7.63 -0.09
C LEU A 57 -1.37 7.40 0.66
N GLU A 58 -0.86 8.40 1.39
CA GLU A 58 0.35 8.23 2.21
C GLU A 58 0.15 7.25 3.36
N TYR A 59 -1.02 7.24 3.99
CA TYR A 59 -1.34 6.30 5.07
C TYR A 59 -1.52 4.86 4.56
N MET A 60 -1.76 4.71 3.25
CA MET A 60 -1.94 3.40 2.61
C MET A 60 -0.62 2.76 2.17
N LYS A 61 0.43 3.57 2.00
CA LYS A 61 1.74 3.09 1.54
C LYS A 61 2.41 2.15 2.53
N ASP A 62 2.19 2.38 3.82
CA ASP A 62 2.88 1.67 4.89
C ASP A 62 2.10 0.48 5.47
N LEU A 63 0.87 0.25 4.99
CA LEU A 63 0.10 -0.95 5.35
C LEU A 63 0.86 -2.22 4.96
N ARG A 64 0.52 -3.35 5.59
CA ARG A 64 0.99 -4.67 5.14
C ARG A 64 0.38 -5.02 3.79
N LYS A 65 1.03 -5.93 3.06
CA LYS A 65 0.55 -6.43 1.78
C LYS A 65 0.61 -7.95 1.74
N THR A 66 -0.43 -8.55 1.21
CA THR A 66 -0.53 -10.00 1.02
C THR A 66 -0.50 -10.34 -0.46
N TYR A 67 0.28 -11.35 -0.81
CA TYR A 67 0.46 -11.78 -2.19
C TYR A 67 0.30 -13.29 -2.31
N ARG A 68 -0.33 -13.74 -3.40
CA ARG A 68 -0.18 -15.10 -3.93
C ARG A 68 0.87 -15.04 -5.04
N VAL A 69 1.93 -15.83 -4.90
CA VAL A 69 3.01 -15.88 -5.88
C VAL A 69 3.21 -17.32 -6.35
N LYS A 70 3.56 -17.47 -7.63
CA LYS A 70 4.10 -18.71 -8.19
C LYS A 70 5.50 -18.40 -8.75
N MET A 71 6.48 -19.19 -8.36
CA MET A 71 7.86 -19.11 -8.83
C MET A 71 8.26 -20.39 -9.54
N LYS A 72 9.17 -20.26 -10.51
CA LYS A 72 9.79 -21.38 -11.22
C LYS A 72 11.25 -21.51 -10.80
N LEU A 73 11.60 -22.66 -10.24
CA LEU A 73 12.94 -23.04 -9.82
C LEU A 73 13.83 -23.33 -11.04
N GLY A 74 15.14 -23.15 -10.90
CA GLY A 74 16.09 -23.48 -11.97
C GLY A 74 16.16 -22.46 -13.11
N ILE A 75 15.40 -21.36 -13.05
CA ILE A 75 15.43 -20.28 -14.05
C ILE A 75 15.71 -18.95 -13.36
N ILE A 76 16.66 -18.19 -13.91
CA ILE A 76 16.97 -16.83 -13.47
C ILE A 76 16.79 -15.89 -14.66
N THR A 77 16.02 -14.82 -14.46
CA THR A 77 15.89 -13.72 -15.44
C THR A 77 16.53 -12.43 -14.92
N ASP A 78 16.84 -11.49 -15.82
CA ASP A 78 17.42 -10.20 -15.45
C ASP A 78 16.47 -9.28 -14.65
N THR A 79 15.16 -9.52 -14.74
CA THR A 79 14.11 -8.79 -14.00
C THR A 79 13.62 -9.51 -12.75
N PHE A 80 14.02 -10.77 -12.54
CA PHE A 80 13.48 -11.72 -11.55
C PHE A 80 11.99 -12.02 -11.70
N ASP A 81 11.44 -11.77 -12.89
CA ASP A 81 10.11 -12.21 -13.31
C ASP A 81 10.14 -12.78 -14.73
N ILE A 82 9.05 -13.45 -15.13
CA ILE A 82 8.91 -14.10 -16.44
C ILE A 82 8.96 -13.14 -17.64
N THR A 83 8.91 -11.82 -17.41
CA THR A 83 8.99 -10.83 -18.51
C THR A 83 10.43 -10.44 -18.87
N GLY A 84 11.40 -10.84 -18.04
CA GLY A 84 12.82 -10.63 -18.29
C GLY A 84 13.42 -11.66 -19.24
N ASN A 85 14.64 -11.37 -19.69
CA ASN A 85 15.42 -12.32 -20.47
C ASN A 85 16.01 -13.37 -19.53
N VAL A 86 15.96 -14.64 -19.94
CA VAL A 86 16.62 -15.72 -19.20
C VAL A 86 18.13 -15.50 -19.28
N VAL A 87 18.75 -15.34 -18.12
CA VAL A 87 20.22 -15.18 -18.01
C VAL A 87 20.89 -16.47 -17.60
N GLU A 88 20.16 -17.37 -16.92
CA GLU A 88 20.70 -18.63 -16.47
C GLU A 88 19.61 -19.69 -16.34
N LYS A 89 19.96 -20.94 -16.65
CA LYS A 89 19.15 -22.13 -16.39
C LYS A 89 19.99 -23.17 -15.67
N ARG A 90 19.44 -23.78 -14.62
CA ARG A 90 20.07 -24.83 -13.82
C ARG A 90 19.10 -25.96 -13.59
N SER A 91 19.62 -27.18 -13.46
CA SER A 91 18.84 -28.29 -12.89
C SER A 91 18.58 -27.99 -11.41
N CYS A 92 17.34 -28.17 -10.96
CA CYS A 92 17.00 -28.11 -9.55
C CYS A 92 16.62 -29.51 -9.08
N ALA A 93 17.51 -30.14 -8.30
CA ALA A 93 17.30 -31.48 -7.72
C ALA A 93 17.19 -31.34 -6.20
N VAL A 94 16.12 -30.68 -5.75
CA VAL A 94 15.79 -30.46 -4.34
C VAL A 94 14.48 -31.18 -4.01
N SER A 95 14.38 -31.70 -2.81
CA SER A 95 13.15 -32.34 -2.34
C SER A 95 12.06 -31.32 -2.01
N GLU A 96 10.80 -31.76 -2.02
CA GLU A 96 9.66 -30.93 -1.62
C GLU A 96 9.81 -30.39 -0.19
N LEU A 97 10.30 -31.21 0.74
CA LEU A 97 10.55 -30.80 2.12
C LEU A 97 11.60 -29.69 2.21
N GLU A 98 12.71 -29.80 1.47
CA GLU A 98 13.74 -28.75 1.43
C GLU A 98 13.21 -27.44 0.85
N ILE A 99 12.34 -27.50 -0.16
CA ILE A 99 11.67 -26.32 -0.72
C ILE A 99 10.82 -25.66 0.37
N ILE A 100 9.95 -26.41 1.03
CA ILE A 100 9.04 -25.90 2.05
C ILE A 100 9.82 -25.28 3.22
N ASP A 101 10.80 -26.00 3.76
CA ASP A 101 11.67 -25.51 4.85
C ASP A 101 12.41 -24.25 4.45
N THR A 102 12.90 -24.19 3.21
CA THR A 102 13.60 -23.01 2.70
C THR A 102 12.67 -21.81 2.57
N VAL A 103 11.46 -21.98 2.03
CA VAL A 103 10.45 -20.92 1.95
C VAL A 103 10.11 -20.39 3.35
N LEU A 104 9.81 -21.29 4.31
CA LEU A 104 9.46 -20.93 5.68
C LEU A 104 10.60 -20.24 6.43
N SER A 105 11.85 -20.55 6.10
CA SER A 105 13.02 -19.91 6.72
C SER A 105 13.15 -18.41 6.46
N PHE A 106 12.39 -17.84 5.52
CA PHE A 106 12.34 -16.39 5.27
C PHE A 106 11.32 -15.66 6.16
N VAL A 107 10.46 -16.38 6.90
CA VAL A 107 9.56 -15.77 7.89
C VAL A 107 10.39 -15.06 8.96
N GLY A 108 10.03 -13.81 9.26
CA GLY A 108 10.82 -12.91 10.09
C GLY A 108 11.39 -11.75 9.30
N SER A 109 12.49 -11.17 9.78
CA SER A 109 13.11 -10.00 9.15
C SER A 109 14.46 -10.33 8.54
N TYR A 110 14.69 -9.89 7.31
CA TYR A 110 15.99 -10.01 6.65
C TYR A 110 16.30 -8.78 5.80
N ARG A 111 17.55 -8.70 5.33
CA ARG A 111 18.03 -7.60 4.50
C ARG A 111 17.88 -7.95 3.02
N GLN A 112 16.85 -7.42 2.38
CA GLN A 112 16.57 -7.67 0.98
C GLN A 112 17.24 -6.62 0.08
N VAL A 113 17.86 -7.08 -1.01
CA VAL A 113 18.34 -6.20 -2.08
C VAL A 113 17.18 -5.93 -3.05
N PRO A 114 16.80 -4.66 -3.28
CA PRO A 114 15.80 -4.33 -4.28
C PRO A 114 16.25 -4.76 -5.68
N PRO A 115 15.33 -5.21 -6.55
CA PRO A 115 15.67 -5.56 -7.92
C PRO A 115 16.08 -4.30 -8.70
N ALA A 116 16.96 -4.49 -9.69
CA ALA A 116 17.42 -3.42 -10.57
C ALA A 116 16.24 -2.74 -11.31
N TYR A 117 15.24 -3.53 -11.70
CA TYR A 117 14.00 -3.04 -12.30
C TYR A 117 12.97 -2.69 -11.21
N SER A 118 13.18 -1.55 -10.55
CA SER A 118 12.28 -1.03 -9.51
C SER A 118 12.02 0.47 -9.62
N ALA A 119 10.94 0.93 -8.97
CA ALA A 119 10.58 2.35 -8.92
C ALA A 119 11.43 3.20 -7.96
N ARG A 120 12.38 2.59 -7.24
CA ARG A 120 13.29 3.32 -6.33
C ARG A 120 14.15 4.29 -7.13
N LYS A 121 14.65 5.33 -6.45
CA LYS A 121 15.49 6.36 -7.06
C LYS A 121 16.96 6.20 -6.66
N TYR A 122 17.86 6.45 -7.60
CA TYR A 122 19.29 6.68 -7.39
C TYR A 122 19.64 8.04 -8.03
N LYS A 123 20.20 8.95 -7.24
CA LYS A 123 20.52 10.34 -7.66
C LYS A 123 19.36 11.04 -8.41
N GLY A 124 18.12 10.86 -7.93
CA GLY A 124 16.93 11.49 -8.51
C GLY A 124 16.24 10.70 -9.63
N GLU A 125 16.93 9.77 -10.28
CA GLU A 125 16.41 8.94 -11.38
C GLU A 125 15.88 7.59 -10.91
N ARG A 126 14.83 7.05 -11.55
CA ARG A 126 14.26 5.75 -11.18
C ARG A 126 15.14 4.60 -11.69
N LEU A 127 15.34 3.55 -10.88
CA LEU A 127 16.22 2.43 -11.20
C LEU A 127 15.82 1.71 -12.49
N TYR A 128 14.52 1.48 -12.73
CA TYR A 128 14.10 0.83 -13.97
C TYR A 128 14.49 1.63 -15.24
N LYS A 129 14.61 2.96 -15.15
CA LYS A 129 15.08 3.78 -16.29
C LYS A 129 16.57 3.55 -16.52
N LEU A 130 17.36 3.51 -15.45
CA LEU A 130 18.80 3.24 -15.51
C LEU A 130 19.09 1.82 -16.02
N ALA A 131 18.36 0.81 -15.53
CA ALA A 131 18.49 -0.58 -15.95
C ALA A 131 18.19 -0.76 -17.45
N ARG A 132 17.12 -0.12 -17.96
CA ARG A 132 16.81 -0.10 -19.41
C ARG A 132 17.86 0.61 -20.26
N ALA A 133 18.64 1.51 -19.66
CA ALA A 133 19.79 2.14 -20.31
C ALA A 133 21.10 1.35 -20.13
N GLY A 134 21.03 0.08 -19.69
CA GLY A 134 22.18 -0.80 -19.45
C GLY A 134 22.94 -0.51 -18.15
N LYS A 135 22.49 0.44 -17.32
CA LYS A 135 23.16 0.83 -16.07
C LYS A 135 22.51 0.13 -14.87
N ILE A 136 23.04 -1.04 -14.52
CA ILE A 136 22.58 -1.81 -13.34
C ILE A 136 23.17 -1.20 -12.07
N ILE A 137 22.33 -0.53 -11.28
CA ILE A 137 22.71 0.01 -9.97
C ILE A 137 22.24 -0.93 -8.87
N ARG A 138 23.18 -1.44 -8.06
CA ARG A 138 22.88 -2.19 -6.85
C ARG A 138 22.71 -1.24 -5.67
N LEU A 139 21.51 -1.17 -5.11
CA LEU A 139 21.24 -0.38 -3.90
C LEU A 139 21.59 -1.17 -2.64
N PRO A 140 21.93 -0.49 -1.53
CA PRO A 140 22.17 -1.16 -0.26
C PRO A 140 20.92 -1.95 0.18
N PRO A 141 21.10 -3.15 0.76
CA PRO A 141 20.02 -3.95 1.28
C PRO A 141 19.20 -3.19 2.33
N ARG A 142 17.88 -3.37 2.32
CA ARG A 142 16.97 -2.80 3.31
C ARG A 142 16.31 -3.89 4.12
N GLN A 143 16.03 -3.59 5.39
CA GLN A 143 15.26 -4.50 6.22
C GLN A 143 13.83 -4.57 5.71
N VAL A 144 13.36 -5.79 5.50
CA VAL A 144 11.98 -6.14 5.19
C VAL A 144 11.52 -7.19 6.18
N THR A 145 10.21 -7.37 6.32
CA THR A 145 9.62 -8.36 7.22
C THR A 145 8.62 -9.21 6.45
N ILE A 146 8.81 -10.52 6.51
CA ILE A 146 7.85 -11.53 6.08
C ILE A 146 7.08 -11.93 7.35
N HIS A 147 5.82 -11.56 7.41
CA HIS A 147 4.99 -11.76 8.60
C HIS A 147 4.50 -13.21 8.72
N GLY A 148 4.24 -13.85 7.58
CA GLY A 148 3.81 -15.24 7.51
C GLY A 148 3.81 -15.73 6.07
N VAL A 149 3.92 -17.05 5.92
CA VAL A 149 3.79 -17.77 4.66
C VAL A 149 2.83 -18.94 4.90
N GLU A 150 1.89 -19.14 3.98
CA GLU A 150 0.89 -20.19 4.03
C GLU A 150 0.58 -20.73 2.61
N ASP A 151 -0.25 -21.77 2.53
CA ASP A 151 -0.70 -22.39 1.27
C ASP A 151 0.44 -22.78 0.33
N ILE A 152 1.52 -23.36 0.86
CA ILE A 152 2.66 -23.77 0.04
C ILE A 152 2.28 -25.00 -0.78
N GLU A 153 2.38 -24.88 -2.10
CA GLU A 153 2.14 -25.94 -3.07
C GLU A 153 3.38 -26.12 -3.92
N VAL A 154 3.86 -27.36 -4.04
CA VAL A 154 5.01 -27.74 -4.85
C VAL A 154 4.55 -28.67 -5.97
N ASN A 155 4.82 -28.30 -7.22
CA ASN A 155 4.51 -29.10 -8.39
C ASN A 155 5.72 -29.12 -9.34
N GLY A 156 6.59 -30.12 -9.16
CA GLY A 156 7.84 -30.22 -9.90
C GLY A 156 8.77 -29.03 -9.63
N ASP A 157 9.03 -28.23 -10.67
CA ASP A 157 9.87 -27.03 -10.58
C ASP A 157 9.08 -25.74 -10.30
N GLU A 158 7.75 -25.84 -10.11
CA GLU A 158 6.88 -24.71 -9.78
C GLU A 158 6.44 -24.76 -8.33
N VAL A 159 6.58 -23.64 -7.64
CA VAL A 159 6.22 -23.49 -6.23
C VAL A 159 5.34 -22.27 -6.08
N SER A 160 4.18 -22.43 -5.46
CA SER A 160 3.31 -21.31 -5.11
C SER A 160 3.03 -21.23 -3.63
N PHE A 161 2.87 -20.01 -3.12
CA PHE A 161 2.58 -19.75 -1.72
C PHE A 161 1.93 -18.38 -1.54
N THR A 162 1.23 -18.22 -0.41
CA THR A 162 0.66 -16.96 0.05
C THR A 162 1.62 -16.34 1.06
N VAL A 163 1.89 -15.04 0.96
CA VAL A 163 2.85 -14.33 1.82
C VAL A 163 2.35 -12.96 2.25
N GLU A 164 2.35 -12.70 3.56
CA GLU A 164 2.14 -11.35 4.13
C GLU A 164 3.50 -10.68 4.36
N THR A 165 3.63 -9.43 3.89
CA THR A 165 4.89 -8.68 3.94
C THR A 165 4.70 -7.26 4.44
N SER A 166 5.77 -6.69 4.99
CA SER A 166 5.85 -5.26 5.28
C SER A 166 5.91 -4.44 3.97
N SER A 167 5.63 -3.14 4.07
CA SER A 167 5.70 -2.24 2.92
C SER A 167 7.11 -2.18 2.33
N GLY A 168 7.20 -2.10 0.99
CA GLY A 168 8.48 -2.00 0.29
C GLY A 168 9.23 -3.31 0.06
N THR A 169 8.66 -4.45 0.48
CA THR A 169 9.15 -5.79 0.14
C THR A 169 8.93 -6.10 -1.33
N TYR A 170 9.96 -6.64 -2.00
CA TYR A 170 9.89 -7.08 -3.39
C TYR A 170 9.70 -8.59 -3.44
N ILE A 171 8.54 -9.05 -3.91
CA ILE A 171 8.26 -10.49 -4.04
C ILE A 171 9.18 -11.16 -5.07
N ARG A 172 9.53 -10.45 -6.15
CA ARG A 172 10.53 -10.92 -7.12
C ARG A 172 11.89 -11.21 -6.49
N SER A 173 12.37 -10.32 -5.62
CA SER A 173 13.60 -10.56 -4.86
C SER A 173 13.43 -11.72 -3.87
N LEU A 174 12.28 -11.84 -3.19
CA LEU A 174 12.02 -12.97 -2.31
C LEU A 174 12.12 -14.31 -3.05
N CYS A 175 11.51 -14.43 -4.23
CA CYS A 175 11.64 -15.62 -5.07
C CYS A 175 13.09 -15.89 -5.45
N ALA A 176 13.82 -14.88 -5.92
CA ALA A 176 15.23 -15.02 -6.27
C ALA A 176 16.07 -15.47 -5.06
N ASP A 177 15.87 -14.85 -3.89
CA ASP A 177 16.58 -15.16 -2.64
C ASP A 177 16.29 -16.60 -2.18
N ILE A 178 15.03 -17.07 -2.28
CA ILE A 178 14.65 -18.47 -2.02
C ILE A 178 15.39 -19.40 -2.99
N GLY A 179 15.37 -19.10 -4.29
CA GLY A 179 16.07 -19.88 -5.30
C GLY A 179 17.58 -19.93 -5.09
N TYR A 180 18.20 -18.82 -4.66
CA TYR A 180 19.61 -18.79 -4.30
C TYR A 180 19.92 -19.66 -3.09
N LYS A 181 19.05 -19.66 -2.07
CA LYS A 181 19.21 -20.51 -0.89
C LYS A 181 19.07 -22.01 -1.22
N LEU A 182 18.22 -22.35 -2.20
CA LEU A 182 18.12 -23.70 -2.78
C LEU A 182 19.25 -24.05 -3.76
N GLY A 183 20.12 -23.10 -4.12
CA GLY A 183 21.26 -23.32 -5.01
C GLY A 183 20.94 -23.35 -6.51
N CYS A 184 19.67 -23.41 -6.91
CA CYS A 184 19.27 -23.54 -8.31
C CYS A 184 18.72 -22.24 -8.94
N GLY A 185 18.47 -21.20 -8.14
CA GLY A 185 17.84 -19.95 -8.60
C GLY A 185 16.33 -20.10 -8.82
N ALA A 186 15.62 -18.97 -8.86
CA ALA A 186 14.19 -18.96 -9.13
C ALA A 186 13.71 -17.62 -9.69
N THR A 187 12.60 -17.65 -10.43
CA THR A 187 11.97 -16.49 -11.07
C THR A 187 10.47 -16.47 -10.76
N ALA A 188 9.91 -15.30 -10.45
CA ALA A 188 8.47 -15.17 -10.28
C ALA A 188 7.74 -15.28 -11.63
N ILE A 189 6.83 -16.25 -11.77
CA ILE A 189 6.08 -16.47 -13.02
C ILE A 189 4.64 -15.96 -12.94
N GLU A 190 4.04 -15.95 -11.76
CA GLU A 190 2.75 -15.34 -11.49
C GLU A 190 2.79 -14.59 -10.16
N LEU A 191 2.10 -13.45 -10.09
CA LEU A 191 2.03 -12.63 -8.89
C LEU A 191 0.68 -11.92 -8.82
N ARG A 192 -0.08 -12.17 -7.76
CA ARG A 192 -1.32 -11.44 -7.44
C ARG A 192 -1.20 -10.83 -6.05
N ARG A 193 -1.46 -9.52 -5.93
CA ARG A 193 -1.65 -8.89 -4.62
C ARG A 193 -3.09 -9.06 -4.19
N THR A 194 -3.34 -9.92 -3.21
CA THR A 194 -4.69 -10.23 -2.70
C THR A 194 -5.17 -9.20 -1.69
N ALA A 195 -4.25 -8.52 -0.98
CA ALA A 195 -4.64 -7.51 0.01
C ALA A 195 -3.61 -6.38 0.20
N VAL A 196 -4.12 -5.23 0.65
CA VAL A 196 -3.35 -4.11 1.21
C VAL A 196 -4.00 -3.69 2.53
N GLY A 197 -3.42 -4.08 3.66
CA GLY A 197 -4.07 -3.97 4.96
C GLY A 197 -5.43 -4.68 4.94
N ARG A 198 -6.49 -3.98 5.34
CA ARG A 198 -7.86 -4.51 5.33
C ARG A 198 -8.57 -4.48 3.96
N PHE A 199 -7.91 -3.94 2.93
CA PHE A 199 -8.49 -3.85 1.59
C PHE A 199 -8.08 -5.07 0.79
N THR A 200 -9.05 -5.94 0.55
CA THR A 200 -8.90 -7.26 -0.06
C THR A 200 -9.48 -7.26 -1.48
N ASP A 201 -9.26 -8.34 -2.24
CA ASP A 201 -9.65 -8.43 -3.64
C ASP A 201 -11.14 -8.72 -3.88
N ASP A 202 -11.86 -9.19 -2.87
CA ASP A 202 -13.34 -9.23 -2.84
C ASP A 202 -13.98 -7.84 -2.99
N GLN A 203 -13.29 -6.79 -2.54
CA GLN A 203 -13.72 -5.40 -2.68
C GLN A 203 -13.25 -4.76 -4.00
N ALA A 204 -12.39 -5.46 -4.75
CA ALA A 204 -11.71 -4.89 -5.89
C ALA A 204 -12.63 -4.83 -7.13
N VAL A 205 -12.53 -3.73 -7.87
CA VAL A 205 -13.30 -3.49 -9.09
C VAL A 205 -12.36 -3.56 -10.28
N ASP A 206 -12.68 -4.38 -11.28
CA ASP A 206 -12.04 -4.29 -12.59
C ASP A 206 -12.48 -2.99 -13.27
N ILE A 207 -11.58 -2.02 -13.30
CA ILE A 207 -11.83 -0.69 -13.83
C ILE A 207 -11.84 -0.65 -15.35
N PHE A 208 -11.30 -1.64 -16.06
CA PHE A 208 -11.31 -1.67 -17.51
C PHE A 208 -12.68 -2.15 -18.03
N ASP A 209 -13.26 -3.15 -17.37
CA ASP A 209 -14.55 -3.75 -17.76
C ASP A 209 -15.77 -3.14 -17.05
N SER A 210 -15.58 -2.34 -15.99
CA SER A 210 -16.71 -1.72 -15.27
C SER A 210 -17.19 -0.41 -15.91
N SER A 211 -18.51 -0.16 -15.80
CA SER A 211 -19.12 1.12 -16.14
C SER A 211 -18.69 2.23 -15.17
N THR A 212 -18.83 3.48 -15.60
CA THR A 212 -18.53 4.65 -14.77
C THR A 212 -19.39 4.70 -13.51
N GLU A 213 -20.67 4.36 -13.62
CA GLU A 213 -21.63 4.33 -12.51
C GLU A 213 -21.23 3.32 -11.45
N LYS A 214 -20.82 2.11 -11.89
CA LYS A 214 -20.31 1.07 -10.99
C LYS A 214 -19.07 1.55 -10.25
N ILE A 215 -18.09 2.11 -10.96
CA ILE A 215 -16.87 2.66 -10.35
C ILE A 215 -17.19 3.73 -9.31
N ILE A 216 -18.13 4.63 -9.60
CA ILE A 216 -18.55 5.68 -8.66
C ILE A 216 -19.22 5.08 -7.43
N SER A 217 -20.13 4.11 -7.60
CA SER A 217 -20.81 3.45 -6.47
C SER A 217 -19.87 2.64 -5.57
N SER A 218 -18.73 2.19 -6.12
CA SER A 218 -17.68 1.47 -5.39
C SER A 218 -16.68 2.38 -4.67
N LEU A 219 -16.84 3.71 -4.75
CA LEU A 219 -15.97 4.62 -4.00
C LEU A 219 -16.23 4.51 -2.49
N ILE A 220 -15.19 4.14 -1.76
CA ILE A 220 -15.15 4.16 -0.31
C ILE A 220 -15.00 5.60 0.16
N ASP A 221 -15.94 6.06 0.99
CA ASP A 221 -15.89 7.40 1.58
C ASP A 221 -14.59 7.62 2.38
N ILE A 222 -14.05 8.84 2.30
CA ILE A 222 -12.80 9.21 2.98
C ILE A 222 -12.87 9.08 4.50
N SER A 223 -14.05 9.20 5.11
CA SER A 223 -14.29 8.98 6.54
C SER A 223 -14.17 7.51 6.94
N LYS A 224 -14.46 6.60 6.01
CA LYS A 224 -14.39 5.16 6.20
C LYS A 224 -13.07 4.57 5.75
N ALA A 225 -12.18 5.37 5.15
CA ALA A 225 -10.90 4.91 4.59
C ALA A 225 -9.88 4.54 5.68
N LEU A 226 -9.87 5.29 6.77
CA LEU A 226 -8.91 5.16 7.87
C LEU A 226 -9.61 4.72 9.15
N ASP A 227 -8.82 4.14 10.06
CA ASP A 227 -9.28 3.64 11.35
C ASP A 227 -8.67 4.46 12.50
N PHE A 228 -8.64 5.79 12.33
CA PHE A 228 -8.11 6.67 13.36
C PHE A 228 -9.24 7.07 14.31
N PRO A 229 -8.94 7.35 15.60
CA PRO A 229 -9.95 7.82 16.54
C PRO A 229 -10.69 9.05 16.01
N LYS A 230 -12.00 9.06 16.19
CA LYS A 230 -12.89 10.12 15.70
C LYS A 230 -13.08 11.21 16.74
N VAL A 231 -13.15 12.45 16.27
CA VAL A 231 -13.41 13.65 17.07
C VAL A 231 -14.43 14.51 16.35
N SER A 232 -15.54 14.83 17.00
CA SER A 232 -16.57 15.74 16.48
C SER A 232 -16.36 17.13 17.06
N ILE A 233 -16.40 18.16 16.20
CA ILE A 233 -16.29 19.56 16.59
C ILE A 233 -17.55 20.34 16.18
N LYS A 234 -17.75 21.48 16.82
CA LYS A 234 -18.88 22.38 16.56
C LYS A 234 -18.82 22.98 15.15
N SER A 235 -19.99 23.21 14.54
CA SER A 235 -20.09 23.71 13.16
C SER A 235 -19.50 25.12 12.98
N GLU A 236 -19.48 25.97 14.03
CA GLU A 236 -18.88 27.30 14.02
C GLU A 236 -17.35 27.24 13.78
N ALA A 237 -16.70 26.16 14.17
CA ALA A 237 -15.26 25.97 13.97
C ALA A 237 -14.90 25.54 12.53
N LYS A 238 -15.88 25.08 11.72
CA LYS A 238 -15.68 24.49 10.38
C LYS A 238 -14.84 25.37 9.46
N LYS A 239 -15.24 26.63 9.26
CA LYS A 239 -14.55 27.56 8.34
C LYS A 239 -13.09 27.77 8.73
N ARG A 240 -12.82 27.86 10.04
CA ARG A 240 -11.49 28.09 10.60
C ARG A 240 -10.61 26.84 10.44
N VAL A 241 -11.15 25.66 10.71
CA VAL A 241 -10.47 24.36 10.56
C VAL A 241 -10.16 24.04 9.09
N LEU A 242 -11.09 24.33 8.18
CA LEU A 242 -10.87 24.18 6.74
C LEU A 242 -9.78 25.12 6.18
N ASN A 243 -9.44 26.18 6.91
CA ASN A 243 -8.31 27.06 6.63
C ASN A 243 -7.01 26.61 7.31
N GLY A 244 -6.98 25.41 7.90
CA GLY A 244 -5.77 24.84 8.50
C GLY A 244 -5.41 25.44 9.85
N ARG A 245 -6.37 26.02 10.57
CA ARG A 245 -6.15 26.43 11.98
C ARG A 245 -6.34 25.23 12.93
N PRO A 246 -5.64 25.21 14.07
CA PRO A 246 -5.76 24.13 15.06
C PRO A 246 -7.12 24.09 15.73
N VAL A 247 -7.49 22.94 16.30
CA VAL A 247 -8.72 22.76 17.10
C VAL A 247 -8.40 23.00 18.58
N PHE A 248 -9.24 23.78 19.24
CA PHE A 248 -9.17 24.11 20.65
C PHE A 248 -10.14 23.26 21.48
N VAL A 249 -9.92 23.16 22.79
CA VAL A 249 -10.81 22.43 23.71
C VAL A 249 -12.26 22.87 23.54
N SER A 250 -12.51 24.18 23.41
CA SER A 250 -13.86 24.75 23.28
C SER A 250 -14.62 24.34 22.01
N ASP A 251 -13.90 23.86 21.00
CA ASP A 251 -14.49 23.42 19.73
C ASP A 251 -14.99 21.97 19.79
N VAL A 252 -14.47 21.15 20.72
CA VAL A 252 -14.73 19.71 20.77
C VAL A 252 -16.09 19.43 21.38
N VAL A 253 -16.87 18.57 20.73
CA VAL A 253 -18.19 18.10 21.18
C VAL A 253 -18.06 16.69 21.74
N GLU A 254 -17.53 15.78 20.92
CA GLU A 254 -17.37 14.36 21.25
C GLU A 254 -16.05 13.83 20.72
N TYR A 255 -15.51 12.78 21.35
CA TYR A 255 -14.27 12.16 20.92
C TYR A 255 -14.14 10.72 21.41
N GLU A 256 -13.52 9.89 20.57
CA GLU A 256 -13.07 8.55 20.92
C GLU A 256 -11.76 8.59 21.73
N ARG A 257 -11.32 7.44 22.25
CA ARG A 257 -10.09 7.36 23.03
C ARG A 257 -8.87 7.48 22.11
N PHE A 258 -7.94 8.39 22.46
CA PHE A 258 -6.68 8.57 21.75
C PHE A 258 -5.53 8.93 22.70
N SER A 259 -4.31 8.64 22.25
CA SER A 259 -3.05 8.93 22.90
C SER A 259 -2.46 10.25 22.40
N LYS A 260 -1.50 10.80 23.17
CA LYS A 260 -0.73 11.97 22.72
C LYS A 260 0.04 11.62 21.43
N SER A 261 0.11 12.56 20.49
CA SER A 261 0.76 12.42 19.18
C SER A 261 0.09 11.48 18.19
N GLU A 262 -1.00 10.82 18.58
CA GLU A 262 -1.81 9.99 17.69
C GLU A 262 -2.53 10.83 16.63
N LEU A 263 -2.76 10.24 15.46
CA LEU A 263 -3.57 10.86 14.42
C LEU A 263 -5.05 10.61 14.72
N VAL A 264 -5.88 11.63 14.51
CA VAL A 264 -7.33 11.55 14.68
C VAL A 264 -8.05 12.08 13.46
N GLN A 265 -9.26 11.57 13.22
CA GLN A 265 -10.18 12.07 12.22
C GLN A 265 -11.10 13.12 12.86
N VAL A 266 -11.10 14.34 12.34
CA VAL A 266 -11.96 15.42 12.86
C VAL A 266 -13.16 15.62 11.94
N PHE A 267 -14.34 15.56 12.53
CA PHE A 267 -15.63 15.66 11.89
C PHE A 267 -16.35 16.94 12.29
N VAL A 268 -17.06 17.53 11.33
CA VAL A 268 -18.12 18.49 11.59
C VAL A 268 -19.40 17.85 11.09
N GLU A 269 -20.36 17.66 11.98
CA GLU A 269 -21.52 16.79 11.72
C GLU A 269 -21.02 15.40 11.27
N GLU A 270 -21.40 14.93 10.09
CA GLU A 270 -20.94 13.62 9.54
C GLU A 270 -19.76 13.75 8.57
N ASN A 271 -19.27 14.97 8.30
CA ASN A 271 -18.27 15.22 7.28
C ASN A 271 -16.85 15.21 7.86
N LEU A 272 -15.98 14.35 7.33
CA LEU A 272 -14.55 14.41 7.63
C LEU A 272 -13.94 15.69 7.06
N VAL A 273 -13.58 16.62 7.94
CA VAL A 273 -12.99 17.91 7.54
C VAL A 273 -11.47 17.91 7.61
N MET A 274 -10.87 17.08 8.49
CA MET A 274 -9.43 17.08 8.69
C MET A 274 -8.90 15.77 9.27
N ILE A 275 -7.61 15.50 9.02
CA ILE A 275 -6.80 14.65 9.90
C ILE A 275 -5.91 15.57 10.71
N ALA A 276 -5.84 15.31 12.01
CA ALA A 276 -5.07 16.12 12.94
C ALA A 276 -4.24 15.24 13.89
N ARG A 277 -3.18 15.83 14.45
CA ARG A 277 -2.35 15.21 15.47
C ARG A 277 -2.74 15.70 16.86
N ALA A 278 -3.08 14.75 17.74
CA ALA A 278 -3.41 15.02 19.13
C ALA A 278 -2.20 15.61 19.88
N GLN A 279 -2.37 16.75 20.54
CA GLN A 279 -1.32 17.41 21.34
C GLN A 279 -1.29 16.93 22.80
N ARG A 280 -2.36 16.28 23.23
CA ARG A 280 -2.60 15.72 24.56
C ARG A 280 -3.33 14.38 24.40
N SER A 281 -3.42 13.60 25.47
CA SER A 281 -4.26 12.39 25.48
C SER A 281 -5.73 12.74 25.77
N SER A 282 -6.64 11.85 25.41
CA SER A 282 -8.08 12.01 25.69
C SER A 282 -8.38 12.15 27.19
N LYS A 283 -7.58 11.50 28.06
CA LYS A 283 -7.66 11.64 29.53
C LYS A 283 -7.36 13.07 29.99
N PHE A 284 -6.34 13.70 29.42
CA PHE A 284 -5.96 15.06 29.79
C PHE A 284 -6.95 16.11 29.24
N LEU A 285 -7.60 15.81 28.11
CA LEU A 285 -8.67 16.65 27.57
C LEU A 285 -9.80 16.88 28.59
N ARG A 286 -10.22 15.82 29.30
CA ARG A 286 -11.22 15.91 30.39
C ARG A 286 -10.78 16.87 31.50
N THR A 287 -9.50 16.85 31.86
CA THR A 287 -8.93 17.76 32.85
C THR A 287 -8.97 19.20 32.37
N LEU A 288 -8.63 19.47 31.10
CA LEU A 288 -8.69 20.82 30.53
C LEU A 288 -10.11 21.40 30.54
N VAL A 289 -11.11 20.58 30.18
CA VAL A 289 -12.52 20.95 30.26
C VAL A 289 -12.93 21.29 31.69
N LYS A 290 -12.55 20.44 32.67
CA LYS A 290 -12.85 20.66 34.10
C LYS A 290 -12.26 21.96 34.65
N HIS A 291 -11.08 22.36 34.17
CA HIS A 291 -10.39 23.58 34.60
C HIS A 291 -10.66 24.79 33.68
N ASN A 292 -11.62 24.70 32.77
CA ASN A 292 -11.99 25.74 31.81
C ASN A 292 -10.79 26.33 31.02
N LYS A 293 -9.81 25.47 30.68
CA LYS A 293 -8.62 25.86 29.91
C LYS A 293 -8.84 25.63 28.42
N ASN A 294 -8.83 26.70 27.63
CA ASN A 294 -9.03 26.63 26.19
C ASN A 294 -7.72 26.48 25.41
N GLU A 295 -7.04 25.35 25.55
CA GLU A 295 -5.77 25.06 24.86
C GLU A 295 -5.97 24.43 23.47
N VAL A 296 -4.93 24.46 22.64
CA VAL A 296 -4.89 23.70 21.38
C VAL A 296 -4.76 22.20 21.69
N VAL A 297 -5.67 21.40 21.14
CA VAL A 297 -5.74 19.95 21.38
C VAL A 297 -5.49 19.11 20.15
N PHE A 298 -5.78 19.65 18.95
CA PHE A 298 -5.45 18.98 17.70
C PHE A 298 -4.78 19.96 16.73
N LYS A 299 -3.59 19.59 16.22
CA LYS A 299 -2.89 20.34 15.17
C LYS A 299 -3.18 19.73 13.80
N PRO A 300 -3.49 20.52 12.75
CA PRO A 300 -3.84 19.98 11.44
C PRO A 300 -2.66 19.26 10.78
N GLU A 301 -2.94 18.10 10.20
CA GLU A 301 -2.01 17.36 9.33
C GLU A 301 -2.52 17.40 7.88
N LYS A 302 -3.82 17.19 7.68
CA LYS A 302 -4.49 17.32 6.39
C LYS A 302 -5.86 17.93 6.55
N VAL A 303 -6.27 18.69 5.54
CA VAL A 303 -7.59 19.29 5.46
C VAL A 303 -8.26 18.84 4.17
N PHE A 304 -9.52 18.47 4.26
CA PHE A 304 -10.36 18.10 3.14
C PHE A 304 -11.34 19.24 2.90
N LYS A 305 -10.97 20.13 1.96
CA LYS A 305 -11.92 21.11 1.45
C LYS A 305 -12.94 20.40 0.56
N ASP A 306 -14.16 20.90 0.58
CA ASP A 306 -15.19 20.49 -0.39
C ASP A 306 -14.80 20.87 -1.82
#